data_AF-A0A1C6HCS8-F1
#
_entry.id   AF-A0A1C6HCS8-F1
#
_cell.length_a   1.000
_cell.length_b   1.000
_cell.length_c   1.000
_cell.angle_alpha   90.00
_cell.angle_beta   90.00
_cell.angle_gamma   90.00
#
_symmetry.space_group_name_H-M   'P 1'
#
loop_
_entity.id
_entity.type
_entity.pdbx_description
1 polymer ?
#
loop_
_entity_poly.entity_id
_entity_poly.type
_entity_poly.pdbx_seq_one_letter_code
_entity_poly.pdbx_strand_id
1 'polypeptide(L)'
;MNQKYLQGLSSNMESPNEAVFFEATPENITAFLMQHQWAQMSAIGTVDDRSFLTARMGLIDTCPDQAYLLQKLLPIYAKVQMGDIPVPKLKTVPKEIALAEKCPKPDWNYLRWEGYSDKKYQDILSGKALLEMSWMGEKTSLELQVRSYYSGGNLALLLVDWSQGDPQPWGDLSVNLGKSIAKDCAFIDVNNLSNDILSWIEKNGLGSPTGRNEQSGFVVYPEYRFHPERLKELDDKGYAEYENLLKQQQQHMKKGWDR
;
A
#
# COMPACT_ATOMS: atom_id res chain seq x y z
N MET A 1 -10.43 -5.77 15.04
CA MET A 1 -9.24 -5.41 15.82
C MET A 1 -8.82 -6.53 16.77
N ASN A 2 -7.63 -7.08 16.52
CA ASN A 2 -6.99 -8.15 17.29
C ASN A 2 -5.80 -7.68 18.17
N GLN A 3 -5.64 -6.38 18.36
CA GLN A 3 -4.55 -5.82 19.18
C GLN A 3 -4.97 -5.65 20.64
N LYS A 4 -4.00 -5.82 21.55
CA LYS A 4 -4.19 -5.49 22.97
C LYS A 4 -3.86 -4.03 23.26
N TYR A 5 -2.76 -3.54 22.69
CA TYR A 5 -2.28 -2.18 22.86
C TYR A 5 -2.13 -1.49 21.51
N LEU A 6 -2.34 -0.18 21.53
CA LEU A 6 -2.07 0.72 20.42
C LEU A 6 -1.15 1.83 20.90
N GLN A 7 -0.52 2.49 19.94
CA GLN A 7 0.16 3.76 20.16
C GLN A 7 -0.53 4.87 19.38
N GLY A 8 -0.58 6.06 19.96
CA GLY A 8 -1.08 7.28 19.35
C GLY A 8 0.02 8.33 19.22
N LEU A 9 0.09 8.96 18.06
CA LEU A 9 0.95 10.09 17.73
C LEU A 9 0.10 11.25 17.23
N SER A 10 0.52 12.47 17.54
CA SER A 10 -0.20 13.67 17.11
C SER A 10 0.75 14.82 16.79
N SER A 11 0.39 15.66 15.83
CA SER A 11 1.22 16.75 15.34
C SER A 11 1.46 17.88 16.35
N ASN A 12 0.74 17.88 17.47
CA ASN A 12 0.89 18.84 18.57
C ASN A 12 1.65 18.26 19.78
N MET A 13 2.25 17.07 19.64
CA MET A 13 3.22 16.52 20.60
C MET A 13 4.61 17.10 20.33
N GLU A 14 5.47 17.15 21.36
CA GLU A 14 6.79 17.78 21.24
C GLU A 14 7.78 16.93 20.42
N SER A 15 7.58 15.60 20.41
CA SER A 15 8.44 14.67 19.66
C SER A 15 7.73 13.36 19.29
N PRO A 16 8.11 12.70 18.17
CA PRO A 16 7.67 11.33 17.86
C PRO A 16 8.02 10.30 18.94
N ASN A 17 9.03 10.57 19.78
CA ASN A 17 9.36 9.70 20.91
C ASN A 17 8.32 9.73 22.05
N GLU A 18 7.34 10.64 21.98
CA GLU A 18 6.24 10.79 22.95
C GLU A 18 4.99 10.00 22.56
N ALA A 19 5.12 8.97 21.71
CA ALA A 19 4.03 8.07 21.39
C ALA A 19 3.32 7.61 22.67
N VAL A 20 2.01 7.83 22.71
CA VAL A 20 1.19 7.49 23.87
C VAL A 20 0.66 6.08 23.69
N PHE A 21 1.04 5.16 24.59
CA PHE A 21 0.59 3.78 24.56
C PHE A 21 -0.66 3.59 25.43
N PHE A 22 -1.64 2.86 24.92
CA PHE A 22 -2.91 2.60 25.63
C PHE A 22 -3.55 1.28 25.18
N GLU A 23 -4.45 0.75 26.00
CA GLU A 23 -5.24 -0.44 25.64
C GLU A 23 -6.16 -0.13 24.44
N ALA A 24 -6.26 -1.09 23.52
CA ALA A 24 -6.94 -0.98 22.22
C ALA A 24 -8.49 -0.96 22.33
N THR A 25 -9.02 -0.03 23.14
CA THR A 25 -10.45 0.14 23.40
C THR A 25 -11.02 1.35 22.65
N PRO A 26 -12.30 1.32 22.25
CA PRO A 26 -12.97 2.48 21.68
C PRO A 26 -12.90 3.73 22.55
N GLU A 27 -12.95 3.58 23.88
CA GLU A 27 -12.88 4.67 24.84
C GLU A 27 -11.50 5.33 24.85
N ASN A 28 -10.41 4.55 24.82
CA ASN A 28 -9.05 5.10 24.78
C ASN A 28 -8.76 5.76 23.44
N ILE A 29 -9.18 5.14 22.32
CA ILE A 29 -9.06 5.74 20.99
C ILE A 29 -9.81 7.07 20.95
N THR A 30 -11.06 7.11 21.44
CA THR A 30 -11.86 8.34 21.51
C THR A 30 -11.18 9.39 22.40
N ALA A 31 -10.71 9.00 23.58
CA ALA A 31 -10.04 9.90 24.51
C ALA A 31 -8.79 10.53 23.89
N PHE A 32 -7.97 9.73 23.21
CA PHE A 32 -6.80 10.21 22.49
C PHE A 32 -7.18 11.22 21.40
N LEU A 33 -8.13 10.88 20.53
CA LEU A 33 -8.58 11.78 19.46
C LEU A 33 -9.16 13.10 20.00
N MET A 34 -9.88 13.05 21.12
CA MET A 34 -10.45 14.26 21.75
C MET A 34 -9.40 15.12 22.45
N GLN A 35 -8.38 14.51 23.08
CA GLN A 35 -7.23 15.25 23.65
C GLN A 35 -6.45 15.99 22.56
N HIS A 36 -6.39 15.42 21.36
CA HIS A 36 -5.69 15.98 20.21
C HIS A 36 -6.64 16.56 19.13
N GLN A 37 -7.85 16.97 19.51
CA GLN A 37 -8.88 17.40 18.55
C GLN A 37 -8.50 18.64 17.71
N TRP A 38 -7.53 19.43 18.17
CA TRP A 38 -7.04 20.62 17.46
C TRP A 38 -5.73 20.36 16.69
N ALA A 39 -5.22 19.13 16.72
CA ALA A 39 -4.04 18.77 15.96
C ALA A 39 -4.35 18.72 14.46
N GLN A 40 -3.39 19.15 13.64
CA GLN A 40 -3.51 19.05 12.18
C GLN A 40 -3.63 17.59 11.75
N MET A 41 -2.91 16.69 12.43
CA MET A 41 -2.94 15.27 12.17
C MET A 41 -2.70 14.48 13.45
N SER A 42 -3.46 13.41 13.62
CA SER A 42 -3.20 12.36 14.60
C SER A 42 -3.22 11.01 13.91
N ALA A 43 -2.37 10.10 14.36
CA ALA A 43 -2.27 8.73 13.86
C ALA A 43 -2.31 7.77 15.04
N ILE A 44 -3.06 6.68 14.89
CA ILE A 44 -3.10 5.56 15.82
C ILE A 44 -2.68 4.32 15.04
N GLY A 45 -1.81 3.51 15.64
CA GLY A 45 -1.29 2.28 15.04
C GLY A 45 -0.96 1.23 16.10
N THR A 46 -0.55 0.07 15.63
CA THR A 46 0.02 -0.97 16.48
C THR A 46 1.32 -0.52 17.11
N VAL A 47 1.77 -1.21 18.16
CA VAL A 47 3.02 -0.91 18.86
C VAL A 47 4.28 -1.14 18.02
N ASP A 48 4.16 -1.83 16.87
CA ASP A 48 5.20 -2.03 15.84
C ASP A 48 4.94 -1.19 14.58
N ASP A 49 4.31 -0.02 14.76
CA ASP A 49 4.16 1.04 13.74
C ASP A 49 3.24 0.72 12.54
N ARG A 50 2.37 -0.30 12.63
CA ARG A 50 1.38 -0.58 11.58
C ARG A 50 0.14 0.29 11.76
N SER A 51 -0.14 1.14 10.79
CA SER A 51 -1.20 2.16 10.87
C SER A 51 -2.60 1.54 10.99
N PHE A 52 -3.43 2.11 11.87
CA PHE A 52 -4.82 1.71 12.09
C PHE A 52 -5.81 2.82 11.71
N LEU A 53 -5.57 4.04 12.17
CA LEU A 53 -6.49 5.15 11.99
C LEU A 53 -5.73 6.47 11.92
N THR A 54 -6.15 7.34 11.02
CA THR A 54 -5.73 8.74 10.99
C THR A 54 -6.90 9.67 11.25
N ALA A 55 -6.62 10.82 11.86
CA ALA A 55 -7.56 11.89 12.08
C ALA A 55 -6.94 13.24 11.75
N ARG A 56 -7.78 14.20 11.35
CA ARG A 56 -7.41 15.60 11.08
C ARG A 56 -8.39 16.51 11.77
N MET A 57 -7.88 17.49 12.53
CA MET A 57 -8.73 18.43 13.27
C MET A 57 -9.80 17.71 14.10
N GLY A 58 -9.39 16.61 14.75
CA GLY A 58 -10.27 15.82 15.61
C GLY A 58 -11.32 14.99 14.88
N LEU A 59 -11.35 14.98 13.54
CA LEU A 59 -12.23 14.15 12.70
C LEU A 59 -11.46 12.94 12.18
N ILE A 60 -12.06 11.75 12.25
CA ILE A 60 -11.49 10.54 11.63
C ILE A 60 -11.41 10.73 10.12
N ASP A 61 -10.20 10.63 9.57
CA ASP A 61 -9.86 10.82 8.16
C ASP A 61 -9.86 9.47 7.43
N THR A 62 -9.15 8.47 7.97
CA THR A 62 -9.09 7.13 7.38
C THR A 62 -9.05 6.06 8.47
N CYS A 63 -9.85 5.01 8.31
CA CYS A 63 -9.80 3.80 9.14
C CYS A 63 -10.10 2.58 8.24
N PRO A 64 -9.12 1.72 7.92
CA PRO A 64 -9.34 0.57 7.05
C PRO A 64 -10.31 -0.47 7.64
N ASP A 65 -10.39 -0.61 8.97
CA ASP A 65 -11.35 -1.50 9.64
C ASP A 65 -12.73 -0.82 9.79
N GLN A 66 -13.49 -0.80 8.71
CA GLN A 66 -14.84 -0.20 8.68
C GLN A 66 -15.81 -0.90 9.63
N ALA A 67 -15.66 -2.21 9.85
CA ALA A 67 -16.52 -2.94 10.79
C ALA A 67 -16.27 -2.46 12.23
N TYR A 68 -15.01 -2.34 12.65
CA TYR A 68 -14.66 -1.79 13.96
C TYR A 68 -15.09 -0.32 14.09
N LEU A 69 -14.83 0.50 13.06
CA LEU A 69 -15.23 1.91 13.05
C LEU A 69 -16.73 2.04 13.34
N LEU A 70 -17.58 1.37 12.56
CA LEU A 70 -19.03 1.51 12.64
C LEU A 70 -19.61 0.86 13.90
N GLN A 71 -19.15 -0.33 14.28
CA GLN A 71 -19.78 -1.12 15.34
C GLN A 71 -19.23 -0.85 16.74
N LYS A 72 -17.98 -0.36 16.84
CA LYS A 72 -17.27 -0.21 18.12
C LYS A 72 -16.90 1.24 18.40
N LEU A 73 -16.26 1.92 17.45
CA LEU A 73 -15.70 3.26 17.69
C LEU A 73 -16.75 4.38 17.61
N LEU A 74 -17.50 4.48 16.51
CA LEU A 74 -18.49 5.53 16.30
C LEU A 74 -19.58 5.63 17.38
N PRO A 75 -20.11 4.52 17.95
CA PRO A 75 -21.11 4.58 19.01
C PRO A 75 -20.69 5.39 20.26
N ILE A 76 -19.39 5.53 20.49
CA ILE A 76 -18.81 6.31 21.60
C ILE A 76 -18.30 7.64 21.05
N TYR A 77 -17.45 7.61 20.03
CA TYR A 77 -16.80 8.78 19.46
C TYR A 77 -17.80 9.85 18.98
N ALA A 78 -18.85 9.46 18.26
CA ALA A 78 -19.85 10.41 17.76
C ALA A 78 -20.63 11.08 18.91
N LYS A 79 -20.96 10.34 19.97
CA LYS A 79 -21.66 10.89 21.15
C LYS A 79 -20.78 11.89 21.90
N VAL A 80 -19.47 11.62 22.01
CA VAL A 80 -18.53 12.57 22.61
C VAL A 80 -18.41 13.83 21.75
N GLN A 81 -18.34 13.69 20.43
CA GLN A 81 -18.30 14.85 19.52
C GLN A 81 -19.57 15.72 19.59
N MET A 82 -20.73 15.11 19.79
CA MET A 82 -22.00 15.82 19.96
C MET A 82 -22.18 16.42 21.35
N GLY A 83 -21.32 16.08 22.32
CA GLY A 83 -21.44 16.50 23.71
C GLY A 83 -22.49 15.71 24.51
N ASP A 84 -23.00 14.61 23.97
CA ASP A 84 -24.01 13.75 24.61
C ASP A 84 -23.45 13.00 25.82
N ILE A 85 -22.15 12.69 25.79
CA ILE A 85 -21.41 12.03 26.88
C ILE A 85 -20.06 12.74 27.09
N PRO A 86 -19.53 12.77 28.33
CA PRO A 86 -18.22 13.36 28.60
C PRO A 86 -17.10 12.58 27.89
N VAL A 87 -16.01 13.28 27.59
CA VAL A 87 -14.79 12.65 27.04
C VAL A 87 -14.28 11.58 28.03
N PRO A 88 -14.12 10.32 27.60
CA PRO A 88 -13.54 9.28 28.44
C PRO A 88 -12.13 9.66 28.91
N LYS A 89 -11.75 9.23 30.11
CA LYS A 89 -10.38 9.40 30.59
C LYS A 89 -9.45 8.42 29.86
N LEU A 90 -8.44 8.93 29.17
CA LEU A 90 -7.41 8.10 28.54
C LEU A 90 -6.65 7.30 29.61
N LYS A 91 -6.61 5.98 29.45
CA LYS A 91 -5.84 5.07 30.29
C LYS A 91 -4.56 4.65 29.56
N THR A 92 -3.47 5.34 29.88
CA THR A 92 -2.16 5.04 29.29
C THR A 92 -1.52 3.82 29.96
N VAL A 93 -0.62 3.18 29.22
CA VAL A 93 0.20 2.04 29.66
C VAL A 93 1.67 2.41 29.43
N PRO A 94 2.61 2.05 30.32
CA PRO A 94 4.03 2.24 30.06
C PRO A 94 4.48 1.57 28.76
N LYS A 95 5.36 2.24 28.01
CA LYS A 95 5.88 1.78 26.72
C LYS A 95 6.49 0.37 26.82
N GLU A 96 7.24 0.11 27.88
CA GLU A 96 7.93 -1.16 28.12
C GLU A 96 6.93 -2.31 28.28
N ILE A 97 5.78 -2.05 28.93
CA ILE A 97 4.71 -3.04 29.09
C ILE A 97 4.00 -3.30 27.76
N ALA A 98 3.72 -2.24 27.00
CA ALA A 98 3.06 -2.36 25.71
C ALA A 98 3.91 -3.13 24.68
N LEU A 99 5.22 -2.86 24.65
CA LEU A 99 6.17 -3.52 23.75
C LEU A 99 6.54 -4.95 24.17
N ALA A 100 6.41 -5.29 25.46
CA ALA A 100 6.64 -6.66 25.93
C ALA A 100 5.51 -7.63 25.55
N GLU A 101 4.33 -7.11 25.21
CA GLU A 101 3.22 -7.92 24.74
C GLU A 101 3.43 -8.36 23.29
N LYS A 102 2.99 -9.58 22.95
CA LYS A 102 2.96 -10.03 21.56
C LYS A 102 2.04 -9.11 20.72
N CYS A 103 2.60 -8.50 19.68
CA CYS A 103 1.87 -7.75 18.66
C CYS A 103 1.49 -8.69 17.50
N PRO A 104 0.24 -9.16 17.36
CA PRO A 104 -0.15 -9.96 16.21
C PRO A 104 -0.24 -9.09 14.95
N LYS A 105 -0.08 -9.71 13.77
CA LYS A 105 -0.37 -9.02 12.50
C LYS A 105 -1.80 -8.46 12.52
N PRO A 106 -2.00 -7.18 12.15
CA PRO A 106 -3.33 -6.58 12.12
C PRO A 106 -4.35 -7.38 11.31
N ASP A 107 -5.59 -7.42 11.81
CA ASP A 107 -6.76 -7.96 11.08
C ASP A 107 -7.39 -6.93 10.13
N TRP A 108 -6.70 -5.81 9.88
CA TRP A 108 -7.08 -4.77 8.93
C TRP A 108 -5.95 -4.47 7.93
N ASN A 109 -6.31 -3.78 6.85
CA ASN A 109 -5.37 -3.35 5.82
C ASN A 109 -4.49 -2.19 6.31
N TYR A 110 -3.40 -2.50 7.03
CA TYR A 110 -2.42 -1.49 7.48
C TYR A 110 -1.62 -0.86 6.33
N LEU A 111 -1.61 -1.49 5.14
CA LEU A 111 -0.94 -1.00 3.93
C LEU A 111 -1.82 -0.05 3.10
N ARG A 112 -2.97 0.39 3.63
CA ARG A 112 -3.90 1.28 2.93
C ARG A 112 -3.24 2.56 2.42
N TRP A 113 -2.37 3.15 3.25
CA TRP A 113 -1.64 4.37 2.92
C TRP A 113 -0.51 4.15 1.92
N GLU A 114 -0.05 2.91 1.75
CA GLU A 114 0.96 2.51 0.76
C GLU A 114 0.36 2.16 -0.62
N GLY A 115 -0.96 2.34 -0.78
CA GLY A 115 -1.63 2.10 -2.06
C GLY A 115 -2.32 0.75 -2.17
N TYR A 116 -2.42 -0.03 -1.09
CA TYR A 116 -3.14 -1.30 -1.13
C TYR A 116 -4.65 -1.07 -0.99
N SER A 117 -5.41 -1.48 -2.00
CA SER A 117 -6.86 -1.60 -1.85
C SER A 117 -7.20 -2.73 -0.87
N ASP A 118 -8.39 -2.70 -0.29
CA ASP A 118 -8.80 -3.75 0.66
C ASP A 118 -8.94 -5.10 -0.06
N LYS A 119 -9.41 -5.09 -1.32
CA LYS A 119 -9.46 -6.28 -2.17
C LYS A 119 -8.06 -6.86 -2.37
N LYS A 120 -7.10 -6.04 -2.83
CA LYS A 120 -5.72 -6.47 -3.08
C LYS A 120 -5.09 -7.06 -1.82
N TYR A 121 -5.23 -6.35 -0.70
CA TYR A 121 -4.69 -6.79 0.58
C TYR A 121 -5.25 -8.15 0.99
N GLN A 122 -6.57 -8.36 0.90
CA GLN A 122 -7.20 -9.65 1.21
C GLN A 122 -6.78 -10.76 0.23
N ASP A 123 -6.68 -10.46 -1.07
CA ASP A 123 -6.23 -11.44 -2.06
C ASP A 123 -4.77 -11.86 -1.80
N ILE A 124 -3.89 -10.96 -1.36
CA ILE A 124 -2.52 -11.28 -0.93
C ILE A 124 -2.53 -12.18 0.32
N LEU A 125 -3.31 -11.83 1.34
CA LEU A 125 -3.41 -12.64 2.57
C LEU A 125 -3.94 -14.05 2.30
N SER A 126 -4.83 -14.21 1.31
CA SER A 126 -5.35 -15.51 0.88
C SER A 126 -4.38 -16.28 -0.04
N GLY A 127 -3.29 -15.65 -0.48
CA GLY A 127 -2.34 -16.18 -1.47
C GLY A 127 -2.80 -16.07 -2.93
N LYS A 128 -4.05 -15.64 -3.19
CA LYS A 128 -4.62 -15.53 -4.55
C LYS A 128 -3.88 -14.51 -5.44
N ALA A 129 -3.37 -13.44 -4.86
CA ALA A 129 -2.62 -12.40 -5.58
C ALA A 129 -1.08 -12.56 -5.48
N LEU A 130 -0.60 -13.70 -4.98
CA LEU A 130 0.82 -14.03 -4.94
C LEU A 130 1.18 -14.99 -6.08
N LEU A 131 2.27 -14.68 -6.76
CA LEU A 131 2.81 -15.45 -7.88
C LEU A 131 4.09 -16.15 -7.41
N GLU A 132 4.10 -17.48 -7.46
CA GLU A 132 5.31 -18.23 -7.08
C GLU A 132 6.38 -18.11 -8.17
N MET A 133 7.63 -17.94 -7.73
CA MET A 133 8.81 -18.02 -8.59
C MET A 133 9.92 -18.83 -7.91
N SER A 134 10.66 -19.59 -8.71
CA SER A 134 11.90 -20.21 -8.23
C SER A 134 13.07 -19.29 -8.58
N TRP A 135 13.76 -18.77 -7.56
CA TRP A 135 14.91 -17.89 -7.73
C TRP A 135 16.09 -18.42 -6.91
N MET A 136 17.24 -18.63 -7.55
CA MET A 136 18.44 -19.21 -6.91
C MET A 136 18.20 -20.52 -6.13
N GLY A 137 17.23 -21.32 -6.55
CA GLY A 137 16.87 -22.58 -5.90
C GLY A 137 15.87 -22.46 -4.75
N GLU A 138 15.44 -21.24 -4.41
CA GLU A 138 14.42 -20.99 -3.39
C GLU A 138 13.09 -20.59 -4.04
N LYS A 139 11.99 -20.94 -3.39
CA LYS A 139 10.65 -20.50 -3.80
C LYS A 139 10.33 -19.17 -3.14
N THR A 140 10.01 -18.17 -3.95
CA THR A 140 9.61 -16.83 -3.49
C THR A 140 8.15 -16.58 -3.87
N SER A 141 7.38 -16.00 -2.95
CA SER A 141 5.99 -15.58 -3.19
C SER A 141 5.95 -14.09 -3.51
N LEU A 142 5.69 -13.76 -4.77
CA LEU A 142 5.79 -12.38 -5.28
C LEU A 142 4.43 -11.74 -5.52
N GLU A 143 4.24 -10.54 -4.99
CA GLU A 143 3.22 -9.60 -5.43
C GLU A 143 3.74 -8.81 -6.64
N LEU A 144 2.86 -8.51 -7.60
CA LEU A 144 3.10 -7.57 -8.67
C LEU A 144 2.50 -6.20 -8.34
N GLN A 145 3.31 -5.13 -8.39
CA GLN A 145 2.84 -3.75 -8.24
C GLN A 145 2.86 -3.01 -9.58
N VAL A 146 1.75 -2.35 -9.90
CA VAL A 146 1.61 -1.52 -11.09
C VAL A 146 1.88 -0.07 -10.74
N ARG A 147 2.84 0.54 -11.41
CA ARG A 147 3.25 1.94 -11.23
C ARG A 147 3.47 2.59 -12.60
N SER A 148 3.93 3.83 -12.58
CA SER A 148 4.33 4.55 -13.78
C SER A 148 5.70 5.15 -13.59
N TYR A 149 6.57 5.04 -14.60
CA TYR A 149 7.83 5.76 -14.58
C TYR A 149 7.57 7.27 -14.64
N TYR A 150 8.30 8.02 -13.81
CA TYR A 150 8.20 9.48 -13.76
C TYR A 150 8.43 10.13 -15.14
N SER A 151 9.40 9.59 -15.90
CA SER A 151 9.65 10.00 -17.28
C SER A 151 8.67 9.32 -18.25
N GLY A 152 7.72 10.09 -18.76
CA GLY A 152 6.80 9.68 -19.82
C GLY A 152 5.58 8.89 -19.39
N GLY A 153 5.43 8.55 -18.10
CA GLY A 153 4.27 7.79 -17.61
C GLY A 153 4.17 6.35 -18.15
N ASN A 154 5.27 5.82 -18.70
CA ASN A 154 5.34 4.44 -19.18
C ASN A 154 5.04 3.46 -18.05
N LEU A 155 4.46 2.30 -18.39
CA LEU A 155 4.14 1.26 -17.41
C LEU A 155 5.41 0.82 -16.67
N ALA A 156 5.35 0.84 -15.35
CA ALA A 156 6.38 0.28 -14.47
C ALA A 156 5.77 -0.87 -13.68
N LEU A 157 6.46 -2.00 -13.63
CA LEU A 157 6.06 -3.18 -12.89
C LEU A 157 7.15 -3.53 -11.89
N LEU A 158 6.78 -3.57 -10.62
CA LEU A 158 7.67 -3.92 -9.52
C LEU A 158 7.22 -5.24 -8.90
N LEU A 159 8.17 -5.98 -8.35
CA LEU A 159 7.97 -7.24 -7.65
C LEU A 159 8.30 -7.04 -6.17
N VAL A 160 7.41 -7.55 -5.32
CA VAL A 160 7.51 -7.44 -3.86
C VAL A 160 7.40 -8.83 -3.26
N ASP A 161 8.37 -9.21 -2.44
CA ASP A 161 8.40 -10.50 -1.74
C ASP A 161 7.52 -10.46 -0.50
N TRP A 162 6.69 -11.50 -0.36
CA TRP A 162 5.79 -11.73 0.77
C TRP A 162 6.10 -12.99 1.56
N SER A 163 7.22 -13.66 1.28
CA SER A 163 7.57 -14.96 1.87
C SER A 163 7.72 -14.91 3.40
N GLN A 164 8.02 -13.73 3.97
CA GLN A 164 8.11 -13.52 5.43
C GLN A 164 6.85 -12.89 6.05
N GLY A 165 5.76 -12.77 5.28
CA GLY A 165 4.47 -12.27 5.76
C GLY A 165 4.30 -10.75 5.76
N ASP A 166 5.36 -10.00 5.47
CA ASP A 166 5.38 -8.55 5.26
C ASP A 166 6.03 -8.23 3.90
N PRO A 167 5.59 -7.15 3.21
CA PRO A 167 6.11 -6.81 1.89
C PRO A 167 7.57 -6.36 1.98
N GLN A 168 8.43 -6.94 1.15
CA GLN A 168 9.83 -6.53 0.97
C GLN A 168 10.12 -6.24 -0.51
N PRO A 169 10.77 -5.12 -0.86
CA PRO A 169 11.20 -4.88 -2.23
C PRO A 169 12.05 -6.04 -2.75
N TRP A 170 11.69 -6.58 -3.91
CA TRP A 170 12.39 -7.72 -4.50
C TRP A 170 13.13 -7.34 -5.78
N GLY A 171 12.46 -6.66 -6.71
CA GLY A 171 13.09 -6.20 -7.95
C GLY A 171 12.11 -5.53 -8.90
N ASP A 172 12.65 -4.92 -9.96
CA ASP A 172 11.86 -4.27 -11.00
C ASP A 172 11.68 -5.25 -12.16
N LEU A 173 10.43 -5.61 -12.48
CA LEU A 173 10.13 -6.49 -13.62
C LEU A 173 10.37 -5.78 -14.95
N SER A 174 10.07 -4.48 -14.99
CA SER A 174 10.27 -3.64 -16.16
C SER A 174 11.49 -2.75 -16.04
N VAL A 175 11.98 -2.24 -17.18
CA VAL A 175 13.00 -1.19 -17.24
C VAL A 175 12.53 -0.02 -18.12
N ASN A 176 12.91 1.20 -17.75
CA ASN A 176 12.67 2.38 -18.58
C ASN A 176 13.86 2.71 -19.46
N LEU A 177 13.70 2.56 -20.77
CA LEU A 177 14.74 2.85 -21.77
C LEU A 177 14.56 4.22 -22.46
N GLY A 178 13.65 5.07 -21.94
CA GLY A 178 13.36 6.39 -22.52
C GLY A 178 12.74 6.34 -23.92
N LYS A 179 12.18 5.19 -24.30
CA LYS A 179 11.53 4.98 -25.60
C LYS A 179 10.03 5.27 -25.50
N SER A 180 9.44 5.60 -26.64
CA SER A 180 7.97 5.57 -26.78
C SER A 180 7.52 4.12 -26.77
N ILE A 181 6.58 3.81 -25.89
CA ILE A 181 6.04 2.49 -25.65
C ILE A 181 4.51 2.59 -25.71
N ALA A 182 3.86 1.61 -26.33
CA ALA A 182 2.40 1.57 -26.38
C ALA A 182 1.80 1.36 -24.98
N LYS A 183 0.53 1.74 -24.79
CA LYS A 183 -0.19 1.43 -23.56
C LYS A 183 -0.10 -0.07 -23.25
N ASP A 184 0.10 -0.37 -21.97
CA ASP A 184 0.24 -1.72 -21.40
C ASP A 184 1.46 -2.48 -21.92
N CYS A 185 2.40 -1.82 -22.60
CA CYS A 185 3.67 -2.42 -22.97
C CYS A 185 4.80 -1.95 -22.03
N ALA A 186 5.81 -2.81 -21.81
CA ALA A 186 7.04 -2.47 -21.12
C ALA A 186 8.21 -3.36 -21.59
N PHE A 187 9.43 -2.84 -21.47
CA PHE A 187 10.65 -3.65 -21.65
C PHE A 187 10.97 -4.38 -20.35
N ILE A 188 11.36 -5.65 -20.45
CA ILE A 188 11.60 -6.52 -19.29
C ILE A 188 13.06 -6.47 -18.85
N ASP A 189 13.31 -6.32 -17.56
CA ASP A 189 14.67 -6.28 -16.98
C ASP A 189 15.33 -7.67 -16.90
N VAL A 190 15.64 -8.23 -18.06
CA VAL A 190 16.38 -9.51 -18.18
C VAL A 190 17.82 -9.40 -17.71
N ASN A 191 18.37 -8.18 -17.53
CA ASN A 191 19.72 -7.98 -17.05
C ASN A 191 19.86 -8.41 -15.59
N ASN A 192 18.89 -8.02 -14.75
CA ASN A 192 18.89 -8.36 -13.33
C ASN A 192 18.08 -9.63 -13.03
N LEU A 193 17.04 -9.93 -13.81
CA LEU A 193 16.12 -11.04 -13.56
C LEU A 193 16.38 -12.29 -14.40
N SER A 194 17.45 -12.28 -15.20
CA SER A 194 17.77 -13.31 -16.20
C SER A 194 16.67 -13.49 -17.26
N ASN A 195 16.85 -14.41 -18.21
CA ASN A 195 15.84 -14.71 -19.22
C ASN A 195 14.68 -15.58 -18.70
N ASP A 196 14.85 -16.24 -17.55
CA ASP A 196 13.81 -17.13 -16.99
C ASP A 196 12.54 -16.36 -16.62
N ILE A 197 12.67 -15.06 -16.33
CA ILE A 197 11.54 -14.16 -16.03
C ILE A 197 10.53 -14.08 -17.20
N LEU A 198 10.99 -14.24 -18.44
CA LEU A 198 10.14 -14.18 -19.63
C LEU A 198 9.13 -15.34 -19.62
N SER A 199 9.62 -16.55 -19.36
CA SER A 199 8.77 -17.73 -19.20
C SER A 199 7.84 -17.60 -17.99
N TRP A 200 8.29 -16.95 -16.92
CA TRP A 200 7.47 -16.70 -15.74
C TRP A 200 6.31 -15.74 -16.03
N ILE A 201 6.54 -14.67 -16.80
CA ILE A 201 5.49 -13.73 -17.25
C ILE A 201 4.40 -14.48 -18.02
N GLU A 202 4.79 -15.29 -19.01
CA GLU A 202 3.85 -16.02 -19.86
C GLU A 202 3.06 -17.08 -19.07
N LYS A 203 3.73 -17.86 -18.22
CA LYS A 203 3.09 -18.90 -17.39
C LYS A 203 2.05 -18.34 -16.42
N ASN A 204 2.28 -17.14 -15.90
CA ASN A 204 1.35 -16.45 -14.99
C ASN A 204 0.26 -15.64 -15.73
N GLY A 205 0.22 -15.73 -17.07
CA GLY A 205 -0.75 -15.02 -17.89
C GLY A 205 -0.63 -13.50 -17.81
N LEU A 206 0.54 -12.98 -17.41
CA LEU A 206 0.75 -11.54 -17.22
C LEU A 206 0.78 -10.78 -18.54
N GLY A 207 1.33 -11.38 -19.60
CA GLY A 207 1.46 -10.74 -20.90
C GLY A 207 2.06 -11.66 -21.95
N SER A 208 2.31 -11.10 -23.13
CA SER A 208 2.90 -11.80 -24.27
C SER A 208 3.96 -10.94 -24.96
N PRO A 209 5.01 -11.55 -25.54
CA PRO A 209 6.05 -10.82 -26.26
C PRO A 209 5.44 -10.10 -27.47
N THR A 210 5.90 -8.87 -27.73
CA THR A 210 5.45 -8.11 -28.92
C THR A 210 6.31 -8.40 -30.15
N GLY A 211 7.46 -9.06 -29.96
CA GLY A 211 8.50 -9.26 -30.97
C GLY A 211 9.46 -8.08 -31.12
N ARG A 212 9.18 -6.93 -30.47
CA ARG A 212 10.08 -5.79 -30.41
C ARG A 212 11.12 -5.99 -29.33
N ASN A 213 12.34 -5.55 -29.60
CA ASN A 213 13.43 -5.50 -28.63
C ASN A 213 14.11 -4.13 -28.69
N GLU A 214 14.75 -3.72 -27.61
CA GLU A 214 15.62 -2.55 -27.58
C GLU A 214 16.96 -2.90 -26.94
N GLN A 215 18.04 -2.39 -27.53
CA GLN A 215 19.38 -2.59 -27.00
C GLN A 215 19.79 -1.38 -26.15
N SER A 216 20.34 -1.66 -24.97
CA SER A 216 21.04 -0.66 -24.15
C SER A 216 22.33 -1.27 -23.62
N GLY A 217 23.46 -0.67 -24.01
CA GLY A 217 24.78 -1.25 -23.77
C GLY A 217 24.92 -2.63 -24.42
N PHE A 218 25.28 -3.64 -23.61
CA PHE A 218 25.48 -5.03 -24.04
C PHE A 218 24.24 -5.92 -23.87
N VAL A 219 23.10 -5.34 -23.45
CA VAL A 219 21.88 -6.10 -23.15
C VAL A 219 20.79 -5.74 -24.14
N VAL A 220 20.03 -6.75 -24.56
CA VAL A 220 18.85 -6.62 -25.41
C VAL A 220 17.62 -6.92 -24.55
N TYR A 221 16.76 -5.93 -24.39
CA TYR A 221 15.57 -6.00 -23.55
C TYR A 221 14.34 -6.27 -24.43
N PRO A 222 13.61 -7.39 -24.22
CA PRO A 222 12.40 -7.69 -24.95
C PRO A 222 11.21 -6.86 -24.46
N GLU A 223 10.36 -6.41 -25.38
CA GLU A 223 9.10 -5.74 -25.06
C GLU A 223 7.97 -6.77 -24.90
N TYR A 224 7.19 -6.61 -23.84
CA TYR A 224 5.98 -7.38 -23.60
C TYR A 224 4.76 -6.48 -23.59
N ARG A 225 3.64 -7.00 -24.10
CA ARG A 225 2.31 -6.44 -23.91
C ARG A 225 1.64 -7.18 -22.76
N PHE A 226 1.39 -6.47 -21.67
CA PHE A 226 0.72 -6.99 -20.50
C PHE A 226 -0.79 -7.00 -20.68
N HIS A 227 -1.43 -7.99 -20.07
CA HIS A 227 -2.88 -8.15 -20.08
C HIS A 227 -3.51 -7.22 -19.01
N PRO A 228 -4.28 -6.20 -19.41
CA PRO A 228 -4.85 -5.22 -18.48
C PRO A 228 -5.69 -5.86 -17.38
N GLU A 229 -6.49 -6.86 -17.72
CA GLU A 229 -7.37 -7.51 -16.75
C GLU A 229 -6.57 -8.26 -15.68
N ARG A 230 -5.44 -8.87 -16.05
CA ARG A 230 -4.55 -9.53 -15.08
C ARG A 230 -3.82 -8.51 -14.20
N LEU A 231 -3.39 -7.38 -14.76
CA LEU A 231 -2.80 -6.29 -13.98
C LEU A 231 -3.80 -5.70 -12.97
N LYS A 232 -5.04 -5.45 -13.37
CA LYS A 232 -6.12 -4.98 -12.48
C LYS A 232 -6.48 -6.00 -11.41
N GLU A 233 -6.42 -7.28 -11.73
CA GLU A 233 -6.70 -8.33 -10.77
C GLU A 233 -5.69 -8.32 -9.61
N LEU A 234 -4.41 -8.11 -9.94
CA LEU A 234 -3.28 -8.14 -9.00
C LEU A 234 -3.05 -6.79 -8.30
N ASP A 235 -3.25 -5.66 -8.99
CA ASP A 235 -3.10 -4.31 -8.46
C ASP A 235 -4.11 -3.33 -9.07
N ASP A 236 -5.35 -3.41 -8.58
CA ASP A 236 -6.48 -2.60 -9.05
C ASP A 236 -6.23 -1.09 -8.92
N LYS A 237 -5.74 -0.65 -7.75
CA LYS A 237 -5.45 0.75 -7.49
C LYS A 237 -4.24 1.23 -8.31
N GLY A 238 -3.16 0.46 -8.34
CA GLY A 238 -1.97 0.81 -9.13
C GLY A 238 -2.27 0.93 -10.62
N TYR A 239 -3.06 0.01 -11.18
CA TYR A 239 -3.46 0.07 -12.58
C TYR A 239 -4.38 1.27 -12.87
N ALA A 240 -5.33 1.58 -11.98
CA ALA A 240 -6.20 2.75 -12.13
C ALA A 240 -5.41 4.07 -12.11
N GLU A 241 -4.40 4.18 -11.25
CA GLU A 241 -3.50 5.34 -11.20
C GLU A 241 -2.68 5.49 -12.49
N TYR A 242 -2.12 4.39 -13.00
CA TYR A 242 -1.43 4.35 -14.29
C TYR A 242 -2.34 4.81 -15.45
N GLU A 243 -3.56 4.28 -15.55
CA GLU A 243 -4.50 4.67 -16.60
C GLU A 243 -4.89 6.15 -16.50
N ASN A 244 -5.10 6.67 -15.29
CA ASN A 244 -5.45 8.06 -15.06
C ASN A 244 -4.32 9.00 -15.48
N LEU A 245 -3.06 8.65 -15.18
CA LEU A 245 -1.90 9.44 -15.60
C LEU A 245 -1.82 9.54 -17.13
N LEU A 246 -1.98 8.42 -17.84
CA LEU A 246 -1.97 8.41 -19.30
C LEU A 246 -3.10 9.26 -19.91
N LYS A 247 -4.31 9.20 -19.34
CA LYS A 247 -5.44 10.04 -19.78
C LYS A 247 -5.14 11.52 -19.60
N GLN A 248 -4.57 11.91 -18.47
CA GLN A 248 -4.20 13.31 -18.21
C GLN A 248 -3.16 13.80 -19.22
N GLN A 249 -2.11 13.03 -19.49
CA GLN A 249 -1.08 13.38 -20.48
C GLN A 249 -1.66 13.56 -21.89
N GLN A 250 -2.55 12.66 -22.32
CA GLN A 250 -3.22 12.78 -23.62
C GLN A 250 -4.08 14.04 -23.72
N GLN A 251 -4.75 14.45 -22.64
CA GLN A 251 -5.54 15.68 -22.60
C GLN A 251 -4.65 16.93 -22.64
N HIS A 252 -3.51 16.91 -21.95
CA HIS A 252 -2.53 18.01 -22.00
C HIS A 252 -1.93 18.18 -23.40
N MET A 253 -1.58 17.08 -24.07
CA MET A 253 -1.08 17.09 -25.45
C MET A 253 -2.09 17.70 -26.42
N LYS A 254 -3.38 17.34 -26.32
CA LYS A 254 -4.45 17.91 -27.17
C LYS A 254 -4.60 19.42 -26.96
N LYS A 255 -4.65 19.88 -25.71
CA LYS A 255 -4.76 21.31 -25.38
C LYS A 255 -3.53 22.14 -25.76
N GLY A 256 -2.35 21.52 -25.86
CA GLY A 256 -1.12 22.17 -26.31
C GLY A 256 -1.05 22.36 -27.83
N TRP A 257 -1.82 21.58 -28.60
CA TRP A 257 -1.92 21.73 -30.06
C TRP A 257 -2.96 22.78 -30.46
N ASP A 258 -3.98 22.99 -29.63
CA ASP A 258 -5.05 23.98 -29.86
C ASP A 258 -4.65 25.43 -29.48
N ARG A 259 -3.36 25.71 -29.25
CA ARG A 259 -2.80 27.04 -28.94
C ARG A 259 -1.74 27.43 -29.96
#